data_AF-A0A409X9V9-F1
#
_entry.id   AF-A0A409X9V9-F1
#
_cell.length_a   1.000
_cell.length_b   1.000
_cell.length_c   1.000
_cell.angle_alpha   90.00
_cell.angle_beta   90.00
_cell.angle_gamma   90.00
#
_symmetry.space_group_name_H-M   'P 1'
#
loop_
_entity.id
_entity.type
_entity.pdbx_description
1 polymer ?
#
loop_
_entity_poly.entity_id
_entity_poly.type
_entity_poly.pdbx_seq_one_letter_code
_entity_poly.pdbx_strand_id
1 'polypeptide(L)'
;LYARVLHCLLLVSKHKTLEKYCQQVTDWDTLKKHAALILEQFANPQIVDTHRLDRLKDQSKGDMVYENAILFLRDGLISREFTDAIKAGDSGRVVLVLKLWAYSFRGNGRSKYAYEMLSLIHNITNVWPKKVTDIVLNNWLLNPSGKPNSFVEVDLVQEHMNYWIKYFYKAHGANSSWEWLATISPCVDALRHLATTMKRVLGTDIGSRHAPPDLSRDIRVLMESLKEHKVYEVEMGRKVDDDDIPVVDVIAEGMCSLLTSSALSDFNKAFVSMQERRRMRPVCGGDKTGPDSSPLEGPLHEGTSLDVHTNPSNPRSSNCDPEPSNANTSPIPDVRPEPSQAQQPDSETLSPDNMIALDYEEVVNNGEDICEEDESD
;
A
#
# COMPACT_ATOMS: atom_id res chain seq x y z
N LEU A 1 -10.22 -11.94 -8.67
CA LEU A 1 -10.47 -12.05 -7.21
C LEU A 1 -11.96 -12.08 -6.87
N TYR A 2 -12.75 -11.06 -7.24
CA TYR A 2 -14.17 -10.94 -6.87
C TYR A 2 -15.02 -12.20 -7.14
N ALA A 3 -14.95 -12.76 -8.35
CA ALA A 3 -15.69 -13.97 -8.71
C ALA A 3 -15.40 -15.16 -7.77
N ARG A 4 -14.16 -15.33 -7.32
CA ARG A 4 -13.77 -16.41 -6.39
C ARG A 4 -14.37 -16.18 -5.00
N VAL A 5 -14.28 -14.95 -4.47
CA VAL A 5 -14.87 -14.60 -3.17
C VAL A 5 -16.39 -14.79 -3.20
N LEU A 6 -17.06 -14.31 -4.26
CA LEU A 6 -18.51 -14.45 -4.42
C LEU A 6 -18.94 -15.91 -4.63
N HIS A 7 -18.14 -16.71 -5.32
CA HIS A 7 -18.37 -18.15 -5.44
C HIS A 7 -18.24 -18.85 -4.08
N CYS A 8 -17.16 -18.56 -3.33
CA CYS A 8 -16.96 -19.07 -1.98
C CYS A 8 -18.09 -18.63 -1.03
N LEU A 9 -18.62 -17.41 -1.20
CA LEU A 9 -19.76 -16.90 -0.45
C LEU A 9 -21.00 -17.79 -0.64
N LEU A 10 -21.29 -18.20 -1.87
CA LEU A 10 -22.39 -19.13 -2.14
C LEU A 10 -22.14 -20.51 -1.49
N LEU A 11 -20.89 -21.00 -1.50
CA LEU A 11 -20.52 -22.27 -0.87
C LEU A 11 -20.68 -22.26 0.66
N VAL A 12 -20.26 -21.19 1.35
CA VAL A 12 -20.39 -21.10 2.81
C VAL A 12 -21.83 -20.82 3.23
N SER A 13 -22.53 -19.96 2.50
CA SER A 13 -23.90 -19.57 2.84
C SER A 13 -24.95 -20.58 2.41
N LYS A 14 -24.58 -21.56 1.56
CA LYS A 14 -25.47 -22.57 0.96
C LYS A 14 -26.60 -21.99 0.11
N HIS A 15 -26.47 -20.75 -0.35
CA HIS A 15 -27.42 -20.12 -1.27
C HIS A 15 -27.10 -20.51 -2.72
N LYS A 16 -28.15 -20.63 -3.54
CA LYS A 16 -27.98 -21.03 -4.96
C LYS A 16 -27.48 -19.91 -5.87
N THR A 17 -27.82 -18.66 -5.57
CA THR A 17 -27.45 -17.49 -6.37
C THR A 17 -27.22 -16.27 -5.48
N LEU A 18 -26.51 -15.26 -5.99
CA LEU A 18 -26.21 -14.03 -5.26
C LEU A 18 -27.47 -13.21 -4.99
N GLU A 19 -28.45 -13.22 -5.90
CA GLU A 19 -29.71 -12.50 -5.73
C GLU A 19 -30.49 -13.03 -4.53
N LYS A 20 -30.54 -14.37 -4.37
CA LYS A 20 -31.17 -14.99 -3.20
C LYS A 20 -30.42 -14.65 -1.92
N TYR A 21 -29.09 -14.64 -1.97
CA TYR A 21 -28.29 -14.25 -0.82
C TYR A 21 -28.59 -12.81 -0.39
N CYS A 22 -28.60 -11.86 -1.33
CA CYS A 22 -28.91 -10.45 -1.05
C CYS A 22 -30.34 -10.22 -0.53
N GLN A 23 -31.30 -11.06 -0.94
CA GLN A 23 -32.68 -10.99 -0.44
C GLN A 23 -32.83 -11.54 0.99
N GLN A 24 -32.04 -12.56 1.35
CA GLN A 24 -32.19 -13.28 2.61
C GLN A 24 -31.24 -12.78 3.71
N VAL A 25 -30.05 -12.31 3.35
CA VAL A 25 -29.05 -11.80 4.28
C VAL A 25 -29.07 -10.28 4.27
N THR A 26 -29.74 -9.70 5.26
CA THR A 26 -29.83 -8.24 5.47
C THR A 26 -29.01 -7.75 6.67
N ASP A 27 -28.52 -8.68 7.49
CA ASP A 27 -27.79 -8.40 8.72
C ASP A 27 -26.27 -8.42 8.51
N TRP A 28 -25.58 -7.41 9.07
CA TRP A 28 -24.13 -7.24 8.93
C TRP A 28 -23.33 -8.31 9.68
N ASP A 29 -23.84 -8.79 10.83
CA ASP A 29 -23.14 -9.82 11.60
C ASP A 29 -23.14 -11.17 10.87
N THR A 30 -24.22 -11.47 10.16
CA THR A 30 -24.30 -12.65 9.29
C THR A 30 -23.31 -12.58 8.13
N LEU A 31 -23.19 -11.41 7.49
CA LEU A 31 -22.19 -11.21 6.43
C LEU A 31 -20.75 -11.38 6.96
N LYS A 32 -20.44 -10.81 8.13
CA LYS A 32 -19.13 -10.98 8.79
C LYS A 32 -18.84 -12.45 9.10
N LYS A 33 -19.83 -13.22 9.59
CA LYS A 33 -19.69 -14.66 9.82
C LYS A 33 -19.36 -15.41 8.53
N HIS A 34 -20.06 -15.13 7.44
CA HIS A 34 -19.74 -15.76 6.15
C HIS A 34 -18.36 -15.37 5.65
N ALA A 35 -17.94 -14.11 5.80
CA ALA A 35 -16.59 -13.68 5.43
C ALA A 35 -15.50 -14.41 6.25
N ALA A 36 -15.71 -14.58 7.56
CA ALA A 36 -14.81 -15.35 8.42
C ALA A 36 -14.72 -16.82 7.97
N LEU A 37 -15.86 -17.44 7.65
CA LEU A 37 -15.89 -18.82 7.12
C LEU A 37 -15.14 -18.94 5.78
N ILE A 38 -15.23 -17.94 4.90
CA ILE A 38 -14.46 -17.93 3.64
C ILE A 38 -12.95 -17.91 3.94
N LEU A 39 -12.52 -17.08 4.89
CA LEU A 39 -11.11 -17.00 5.28
C LEU A 39 -10.63 -18.34 5.86
N GLU A 40 -11.39 -18.91 6.79
CA GLU A 40 -11.07 -20.15 7.49
C GLU A 40 -11.03 -21.37 6.55
N GLN A 41 -11.95 -21.45 5.58
CA GLN A 41 -12.09 -22.62 4.71
C GLN A 41 -11.34 -22.50 3.38
N PHE A 42 -11.25 -21.30 2.81
CA PHE A 42 -10.79 -21.12 1.43
C PHE A 42 -9.55 -20.23 1.28
N ALA A 43 -9.04 -19.64 2.36
CA ALA A 43 -7.79 -18.87 2.34
C ALA A 43 -6.82 -19.25 3.47
N ASN A 44 -7.05 -20.41 4.10
CA ASN A 44 -6.23 -20.94 5.18
C ASN A 44 -5.17 -21.92 4.64
N PRO A 45 -3.87 -21.60 4.69
CA PRO A 45 -2.82 -22.48 4.17
C PRO A 45 -2.63 -23.77 4.98
N GLN A 46 -3.06 -23.84 6.25
CA GLN A 46 -2.97 -25.09 7.03
C GLN A 46 -3.81 -26.23 6.41
N ILE A 47 -4.88 -25.89 5.69
CA ILE A 47 -5.67 -26.86 4.93
C ILE A 47 -4.80 -27.47 3.83
N VAL A 48 -4.05 -26.63 3.10
CA VAL A 48 -3.14 -27.07 2.04
C VAL A 48 -2.06 -28.00 2.59
N ASP A 49 -1.46 -27.66 3.73
CA ASP A 49 -0.45 -28.51 4.38
C ASP A 49 -1.03 -29.88 4.75
N THR A 50 -2.24 -29.92 5.29
CA THR A 50 -2.92 -31.17 5.65
C THR A 50 -3.15 -32.05 4.42
N HIS A 51 -3.67 -31.49 3.33
CA HIS A 51 -3.90 -32.22 2.09
C HIS A 51 -2.59 -32.73 1.47
N ARG A 52 -1.51 -31.95 1.55
CA ARG A 52 -0.16 -32.35 1.10
C ARG A 52 0.41 -33.49 1.91
N LEU A 53 0.27 -33.44 3.24
CA LEU A 53 0.71 -34.52 4.13
C LEU A 53 -0.05 -35.82 3.87
N ASP A 54 -1.34 -35.73 3.58
CA ASP A 54 -2.13 -36.91 3.24
C ASP A 54 -1.74 -37.49 1.88
N ARG A 55 -1.44 -36.64 0.88
CA ARG A 55 -0.88 -37.07 -0.41
C ARG A 55 0.47 -37.79 -0.27
N LEU A 56 1.31 -37.37 0.67
CA LEU A 56 2.59 -38.04 0.94
C LEU A 56 2.39 -39.45 1.51
N LYS A 57 1.33 -39.67 2.28
CA LYS A 57 0.99 -41.00 2.83
C LYS A 57 0.33 -41.90 1.79
N ASP A 58 -0.49 -41.32 0.93
CA ASP A 58 -1.27 -42.01 -0.08
C ASP A 58 -1.46 -41.08 -1.28
N GLN A 59 -0.90 -41.45 -2.44
CA GLN A 59 -0.96 -40.63 -3.65
C GLN A 59 -2.39 -40.42 -4.17
N SER A 60 -3.34 -41.26 -3.77
CA SER A 60 -4.77 -41.09 -4.09
C SER A 60 -5.46 -40.04 -3.21
N LYS A 61 -4.76 -39.49 -2.21
CA LYS A 61 -5.24 -38.42 -1.34
C LYS A 61 -4.65 -37.06 -1.72
N GLY A 62 -5.33 -36.00 -1.31
CA GLY A 62 -5.00 -34.62 -1.69
C GLY A 62 -5.79 -34.14 -2.90
N ASP A 63 -5.68 -32.86 -3.21
CA ASP A 63 -6.40 -32.24 -4.34
C ASP A 63 -5.63 -31.00 -4.79
N MET A 64 -4.87 -31.16 -5.88
CA MET A 64 -3.95 -30.11 -6.33
C MET A 64 -4.71 -28.86 -6.80
N VAL A 65 -5.88 -29.02 -7.42
CA VAL A 65 -6.68 -27.88 -7.90
C VAL A 65 -7.21 -27.08 -6.70
N TYR A 66 -7.76 -27.78 -5.70
CA TYR A 66 -8.27 -27.14 -4.48
C TYR A 66 -7.16 -26.47 -3.67
N GLU A 67 -6.03 -27.15 -3.50
CA GLU A 67 -4.85 -26.59 -2.83
C GLU A 67 -4.36 -25.30 -3.49
N ASN A 68 -4.20 -25.32 -4.82
CA ASN A 68 -3.79 -24.15 -5.60
C ASN A 68 -4.82 -23.02 -5.49
N ALA A 69 -6.11 -23.35 -5.46
CA ALA A 69 -7.19 -22.36 -5.32
C ALA A 69 -7.22 -21.67 -3.95
N ILE A 70 -6.87 -22.39 -2.87
CA ILE A 70 -6.73 -21.81 -1.53
C ILE A 70 -5.55 -20.84 -1.49
N LEU A 71 -4.37 -21.27 -1.97
CA LEU A 71 -3.18 -20.42 -2.01
C LEU A 71 -3.44 -19.17 -2.85
N PHE A 72 -4.06 -19.32 -4.02
CA PHE A 72 -4.45 -18.19 -4.85
C PHE A 72 -5.37 -17.22 -4.13
N LEU A 73 -6.40 -17.71 -3.42
CA LEU A 73 -7.34 -16.83 -2.74
C LEU A 73 -6.65 -16.06 -1.60
N ARG A 74 -5.82 -16.74 -0.80
CA ARG A 74 -5.01 -16.11 0.24
C ARG A 74 -4.13 -15.01 -0.34
N ASP A 75 -3.33 -15.32 -1.35
CA ASP A 75 -2.37 -14.38 -1.93
C ASP A 75 -3.09 -13.21 -2.63
N GLY A 76 -4.22 -13.50 -3.29
CA GLY A 76 -5.07 -12.48 -3.89
C GLY A 76 -5.69 -11.53 -2.87
N LEU A 77 -6.09 -12.03 -1.70
CA LEU A 77 -6.60 -11.20 -0.60
C LEU A 77 -5.50 -10.32 0.01
N ILE A 78 -4.27 -10.84 0.15
CA ILE A 78 -3.12 -10.05 0.61
C ILE A 78 -2.80 -8.92 -0.38
N SER A 79 -2.80 -9.21 -1.68
CA SER A 79 -2.60 -8.18 -2.72
C SER A 79 -3.72 -7.14 -2.72
N ARG A 80 -4.97 -7.56 -2.46
CA ARG A 80 -6.09 -6.63 -2.35
C ARG A 80 -5.97 -5.72 -1.13
N GLU A 81 -5.58 -6.28 0.00
CA GLU A 81 -5.31 -5.54 1.24
C GLU A 81 -4.24 -4.47 1.02
N PHE A 82 -3.19 -4.76 0.24
CA PHE A 82 -2.18 -3.77 -0.14
C PHE A 82 -2.78 -2.59 -0.90
N THR A 83 -3.57 -2.87 -1.95
CA THR A 83 -4.23 -1.82 -2.73
C THR A 83 -5.17 -0.98 -1.85
N ASP A 84 -5.98 -1.62 -1.02
CA ASP A 84 -6.93 -0.92 -0.15
C ASP A 84 -6.21 -0.10 0.93
N ALA A 85 -5.08 -0.59 1.47
CA ALA A 85 -4.24 0.17 2.40
C ALA A 85 -3.64 1.42 1.75
N ILE A 86 -3.14 1.28 0.51
CA ILE A 86 -2.62 2.42 -0.26
C ILE A 86 -3.71 3.44 -0.50
N LYS A 87 -4.87 3.02 -1.03
CA LYS A 87 -5.99 3.93 -1.32
C LYS A 87 -6.49 4.65 -0.06
N ALA A 88 -6.52 3.96 1.07
CA ALA A 88 -6.89 4.53 2.37
C ALA A 88 -5.83 5.46 2.99
N GLY A 89 -4.60 5.49 2.45
CA GLY A 89 -3.49 6.27 3.02
C GLY A 89 -2.89 5.64 4.28
N ASP A 90 -3.05 4.33 4.49
CA ASP A 90 -2.58 3.63 5.69
C ASP A 90 -1.24 2.91 5.42
N SER A 91 -0.15 3.64 5.62
CA SER A 91 1.21 3.09 5.49
C SER A 91 1.53 2.01 6.54
N GLY A 92 0.82 1.97 7.67
CA GLY A 92 0.98 0.91 8.67
C GLY A 92 0.53 -0.45 8.12
N ARG A 93 -0.66 -0.48 7.51
CA ARG A 93 -1.19 -1.67 6.82
C ARG A 93 -0.32 -2.09 5.63
N VAL A 94 0.21 -1.13 4.87
CA VAL A 94 1.21 -1.39 3.83
C VAL A 94 2.41 -2.16 4.40
N VAL A 95 3.00 -1.69 5.50
CA VAL A 95 4.14 -2.37 6.14
C VAL A 95 3.78 -3.79 6.63
N LEU A 96 2.55 -4.03 7.10
CA LEU A 96 2.11 -5.38 7.48
C LEU A 96 2.10 -6.33 6.28
N VAL A 97 1.63 -5.88 5.12
CA VAL A 97 1.68 -6.69 3.89
C VAL A 97 3.13 -6.90 3.44
N LEU A 98 3.98 -5.88 3.50
CA LEU A 98 5.40 -6.00 3.12
C LEU A 98 6.14 -7.07 3.95
N LYS A 99 5.76 -7.28 5.22
CA LYS A 99 6.29 -8.38 6.04
C LYS A 99 5.96 -9.76 5.46
N LEU A 100 4.72 -9.95 5.00
CA LEU A 100 4.31 -11.19 4.34
C LEU A 100 5.03 -11.36 2.99
N TRP A 101 5.17 -10.27 2.23
CA TRP A 101 5.87 -10.29 0.95
C TRP A 101 7.38 -10.49 1.08
N ALA A 102 8.01 -10.11 2.19
CA ALA A 102 9.40 -10.47 2.45
C ALA A 102 9.61 -12.00 2.38
N TYR A 103 8.68 -12.77 2.96
CA TYR A 103 8.66 -14.22 2.82
C TYR A 103 8.33 -14.65 1.39
N SER A 104 7.24 -14.13 0.81
CA SER A 104 6.81 -14.50 -0.54
C SER A 104 7.91 -14.29 -1.60
N PHE A 105 8.64 -13.18 -1.54
CA PHE A 105 9.77 -12.91 -2.44
C PHE A 105 10.89 -13.91 -2.23
N ARG A 106 11.20 -14.26 -0.98
CA ARG A 106 12.22 -15.28 -0.71
C ARG A 106 11.82 -16.64 -1.28
N GLY A 107 10.59 -17.10 -1.02
CA GLY A 107 10.12 -18.40 -1.46
C GLY A 107 9.99 -18.52 -2.98
N ASN A 108 9.78 -17.39 -3.69
CA ASN A 108 9.76 -17.35 -5.16
C ASN A 108 11.16 -17.05 -5.76
N GLY A 109 12.24 -17.20 -5.00
CA GLY A 109 13.62 -16.99 -5.50
C GLY A 109 13.99 -15.52 -5.79
N ARG A 110 13.13 -14.57 -5.44
CA ARG A 110 13.32 -13.12 -5.59
C ARG A 110 14.11 -12.54 -4.41
N SER A 111 15.31 -13.07 -4.19
CA SER A 111 16.14 -12.81 -3.00
C SER A 111 16.51 -11.34 -2.79
N LYS A 112 16.73 -10.57 -3.87
CA LYS A 112 17.01 -9.13 -3.79
C LYS A 112 15.82 -8.37 -3.20
N TYR A 113 14.61 -8.61 -3.69
CA TYR A 113 13.41 -7.99 -3.17
C TYR A 113 13.17 -8.39 -1.71
N ALA A 114 13.37 -9.66 -1.36
CA ALA A 114 13.30 -10.11 0.04
C ALA A 114 14.31 -9.36 0.93
N TYR A 115 15.54 -9.16 0.45
CA TYR A 115 16.59 -8.42 1.17
C TYR A 115 16.21 -6.94 1.38
N GLU A 116 15.67 -6.27 0.37
CA GLU A 116 15.20 -4.88 0.50
C GLU A 116 14.04 -4.78 1.51
N MET A 117 13.08 -5.71 1.46
CA MET A 117 11.99 -5.75 2.44
C MET A 117 12.52 -5.96 3.86
N LEU A 118 13.45 -6.91 4.06
CA LEU A 118 14.08 -7.13 5.37
C LEU A 118 14.84 -5.89 5.86
N SER A 119 15.57 -5.21 4.98
CA SER A 119 16.29 -3.97 5.30
C SER A 119 15.32 -2.89 5.77
N LEU A 120 14.21 -2.69 5.05
CA LEU A 120 13.18 -1.72 5.40
C LEU A 120 12.50 -2.05 6.73
N ILE A 121 12.07 -3.30 6.91
CA ILE A 121 11.42 -3.77 8.15
C ILE A 121 12.38 -3.62 9.34
N HIS A 122 13.65 -4.03 9.19
CA HIS A 122 14.65 -3.91 10.23
C HIS A 122 14.92 -2.45 10.58
N ASN A 123 15.02 -1.58 9.58
CA ASN A 123 15.25 -0.16 9.79
C ASN A 123 14.09 0.51 10.54
N ILE A 124 12.85 0.28 10.10
CA ILE A 124 11.63 0.79 10.75
C ILE A 124 11.52 0.31 12.21
N THR A 125 11.86 -0.96 12.46
CA THR A 125 11.63 -1.60 13.76
C THR A 125 12.75 -1.34 14.76
N ASN A 126 14.01 -1.31 14.31
CA ASN A 126 15.18 -1.40 15.20
C ASN A 126 16.20 -0.26 15.02
N VAL A 127 16.27 0.38 13.86
CA VAL A 127 17.38 1.31 13.54
C VAL A 127 16.94 2.76 13.59
N TRP A 128 15.80 3.09 12.98
CA TRP A 128 15.34 4.46 12.88
C TRP A 128 14.72 4.93 14.20
N PRO A 129 15.10 6.12 14.70
CA PRO A 129 14.38 6.76 15.78
C PRO A 129 12.91 6.94 15.42
N LYS A 130 12.00 6.80 16.40
CA LYS A 130 10.56 6.89 16.15
C LYS A 130 10.14 8.10 15.33
N LYS A 131 10.72 9.27 15.58
CA LYS A 131 10.45 10.50 14.80
C LYS A 131 10.77 10.36 13.30
N VAL A 132 11.85 9.65 12.96
CA VAL A 132 12.24 9.39 11.57
C VAL A 132 11.27 8.40 10.93
N THR A 133 10.92 7.33 11.66
CA THR A 133 9.90 6.37 11.20
C THR A 133 8.57 7.06 10.93
N ASP A 134 8.11 7.91 11.86
CA ASP A 134 6.86 8.65 11.69
C ASP A 134 6.92 9.59 10.46
N ILE A 135 8.05 10.26 10.22
CA ILE A 135 8.25 11.08 9.01
C ILE A 135 8.15 10.22 7.74
N VAL A 136 8.85 9.09 7.69
CA VAL A 136 8.82 8.20 6.51
C VAL A 136 7.41 7.68 6.26
N LEU A 137 6.76 7.12 7.28
CA LEU A 137 5.43 6.53 7.13
C LEU A 137 4.36 7.57 6.79
N ASN A 138 4.44 8.79 7.33
CA ASN A 138 3.48 9.86 7.02
C ASN A 138 3.66 10.48 5.62
N ASN A 139 4.80 10.24 4.96
CA ASN A 139 5.10 10.79 3.62
C ASN A 139 5.20 9.71 2.53
N TRP A 140 4.94 8.45 2.87
CA TRP A 140 5.05 7.34 1.91
C TRP A 140 3.88 7.32 0.93
N LEU A 141 2.70 7.72 1.41
CA LEU A 141 1.48 7.84 0.63
C LEU A 141 1.05 9.29 0.62
N LEU A 142 0.66 9.78 -0.55
CA LEU A 142 0.11 11.12 -0.73
C LEU A 142 -1.32 11.02 -1.22
N ASN A 143 -2.15 12.01 -0.90
CA ASN A 143 -3.47 12.18 -1.52
C ASN A 143 -3.51 13.47 -2.32
N PRO A 144 -3.00 13.43 -3.55
CA PRO A 144 -2.94 14.61 -4.37
C PRO A 144 -4.33 15.15 -4.76
N SER A 145 -5.36 14.30 -4.77
CA SER A 145 -6.74 14.68 -5.13
C SER A 145 -7.51 15.35 -3.99
N GLY A 146 -7.12 15.07 -2.74
CA GLY A 146 -7.90 15.40 -1.54
C GLY A 146 -9.15 14.53 -1.32
N LYS A 147 -9.49 13.61 -2.23
CA LYS A 147 -10.70 12.79 -2.15
C LYS A 147 -10.49 11.55 -1.25
N PRO A 148 -11.53 11.07 -0.55
CA PRO A 148 -11.43 9.81 0.19
C PRO A 148 -10.98 8.64 -0.70
N ASN A 149 -10.23 7.69 -0.13
CA ASN A 149 -9.73 6.49 -0.83
C ASN A 149 -8.95 6.77 -2.13
N SER A 150 -8.30 7.93 -2.21
CA SER A 150 -7.60 8.40 -3.41
C SER A 150 -6.12 8.69 -3.16
N PHE A 151 -5.55 8.05 -2.14
CA PHE A 151 -4.11 8.08 -1.92
C PHE A 151 -3.38 7.24 -2.98
N VAL A 152 -2.14 7.63 -3.24
CA VAL A 152 -1.19 6.98 -4.15
C VAL A 152 0.19 6.99 -3.52
N GLU A 153 1.06 6.12 -4.03
CA GLU A 153 2.45 6.02 -3.64
C GLU A 153 3.20 7.32 -3.98
N VAL A 154 4.01 7.84 -3.06
CA VAL A 154 4.82 9.05 -3.30
C VAL A 154 5.73 8.91 -4.52
N ASP A 155 6.22 7.69 -4.78
CA ASP A 155 7.03 7.37 -5.95
C ASP A 155 6.25 7.58 -7.25
N LEU A 156 5.00 7.14 -7.32
CA LEU A 156 4.12 7.38 -8.48
C LEU A 156 3.86 8.87 -8.70
N VAL A 157 3.72 9.65 -7.63
CA VAL A 157 3.63 11.12 -7.73
C VAL A 157 4.90 11.70 -8.33
N GLN A 158 6.07 11.23 -7.87
CA GLN A 158 7.37 11.67 -8.38
C GLN A 158 7.57 11.28 -9.86
N GLU A 159 7.18 10.08 -10.26
CA GLU A 159 7.20 9.63 -11.66
C GLU A 159 6.36 10.54 -12.55
N HIS A 160 5.15 10.91 -12.09
CA HIS A 160 4.29 11.84 -12.82
C HIS A 160 4.95 13.22 -12.97
N MET A 161 5.57 13.75 -11.90
CA MET A 161 6.27 15.03 -11.98
C MET A 161 7.46 14.97 -12.95
N ASN A 162 8.22 13.88 -12.92
CA ASN A 162 9.33 13.65 -13.84
C ASN A 162 8.87 13.59 -15.30
N TYR A 163 7.72 12.97 -15.57
CA TYR A 163 7.12 12.95 -16.90
C TYR A 163 6.82 14.36 -17.42
N TRP A 164 6.15 15.21 -16.64
CA TRP A 164 5.85 16.59 -17.05
C TRP A 164 7.11 17.41 -17.35
N ILE A 165 8.12 17.30 -16.49
CA ILE A 165 9.40 17.98 -16.67
C ILE A 165 10.07 17.55 -17.99
N LYS A 166 10.09 16.24 -18.27
CA LYS A 166 10.80 15.69 -19.43
C LYS A 166 10.08 15.94 -20.76
N TYR A 167 8.75 15.89 -20.78
CA TYR A 167 7.99 15.89 -22.04
C TYR A 167 7.37 17.25 -22.37
N PHE A 168 6.83 17.97 -21.38
CA PHE A 168 6.11 19.22 -21.63
C PHE A 168 6.95 20.47 -21.40
N TYR A 169 7.86 20.43 -20.42
CA TYR A 169 8.63 21.61 -20.02
C TYR A 169 10.11 21.56 -20.43
N LYS A 170 10.40 20.75 -21.45
CA LYS A 170 11.70 20.64 -22.11
C LYS A 170 11.94 21.86 -23.01
N ALA A 171 12.13 23.03 -22.40
CA ALA A 171 12.26 24.30 -23.12
C ALA A 171 13.36 24.31 -24.21
N HIS A 172 14.39 23.46 -24.09
CA HIS A 172 15.57 23.44 -24.99
C HIS A 172 15.96 22.05 -25.50
N GLY A 173 15.02 21.11 -25.63
CA GLY A 173 15.39 19.77 -26.09
C GLY A 173 16.34 19.08 -25.08
N ALA A 174 17.29 18.27 -25.58
CA ALA A 174 18.22 17.48 -24.74
C ALA A 174 19.14 18.33 -23.84
N ASN A 175 19.16 19.66 -23.99
CA ASN A 175 20.06 20.58 -23.30
C ASN A 175 19.37 21.43 -22.23
N SER A 176 18.42 20.85 -21.48
CA SER A 176 17.82 21.54 -20.33
C SER A 176 18.88 21.72 -19.24
N SER A 177 19.18 22.97 -18.85
CA SER A 177 20.17 23.25 -17.81
C SER A 177 19.64 22.91 -16.42
N TRP A 178 20.53 22.66 -15.45
CA TRP A 178 20.14 22.41 -14.06
C TRP A 178 19.40 23.59 -13.44
N GLU A 179 19.76 24.82 -13.83
CA GLU A 179 19.12 26.06 -13.40
C GLU A 179 17.68 26.16 -13.94
N TRP A 180 17.47 25.76 -15.20
CA TRP A 180 16.13 25.66 -15.77
C TRP A 180 15.29 24.63 -15.02
N LEU A 181 15.83 23.43 -14.80
CA LEU A 181 15.13 22.37 -14.05
C LEU A 181 14.77 22.80 -12.64
N ALA A 182 15.69 23.46 -11.92
CA ALA A 182 15.44 23.99 -10.59
C ALA A 182 14.33 25.06 -10.58
N THR A 183 14.21 25.83 -11.66
CA THR A 183 13.18 26.86 -11.81
C THR A 183 11.82 26.25 -12.15
N ILE A 184 11.78 25.31 -13.09
CA ILE A 184 10.52 24.80 -13.66
C ILE A 184 9.89 23.69 -12.82
N SER A 185 10.69 22.84 -12.16
CA SER A 185 10.19 21.67 -11.42
C SER A 185 9.21 22.04 -10.29
N PRO A 186 9.46 23.07 -9.47
CA PRO A 186 8.49 23.52 -8.45
C PRO A 186 7.21 24.12 -9.04
N CYS A 187 7.26 24.58 -10.30
CA CYS A 187 6.15 25.25 -10.97
C CYS A 187 5.21 24.26 -11.69
N VAL A 188 5.59 22.98 -11.84
CA VAL A 188 4.86 21.98 -12.64
C VAL A 188 3.38 21.91 -12.27
N ASP A 189 3.06 21.85 -10.97
CA ASP A 189 1.66 21.74 -10.54
C ASP A 189 0.85 23.00 -10.87
N ALA A 190 1.41 24.18 -10.63
CA ALA A 190 0.77 25.45 -10.96
C ALA A 190 0.56 25.63 -12.47
N LEU A 191 1.57 25.28 -13.28
CA LEU A 191 1.49 25.36 -14.73
C LEU A 191 0.47 24.38 -15.30
N ARG A 192 0.34 23.19 -14.70
CA ARG A 192 -0.66 22.21 -15.09
C ARG A 192 -2.07 22.66 -14.71
N HIS A 193 -2.27 23.20 -13.51
CA HIS A 193 -3.54 23.81 -13.14
C HIS A 193 -3.94 24.94 -14.08
N LEU A 194 -2.99 25.78 -14.51
CA LEU A 194 -3.22 26.82 -15.51
C LEU A 194 -3.64 26.22 -16.86
N ALA A 195 -2.90 25.22 -17.36
CA ALA A 195 -3.20 24.55 -18.62
C ALA A 195 -4.60 23.91 -18.61
N THR A 196 -4.96 23.20 -17.54
CA THR A 196 -6.30 22.61 -17.37
C THR A 196 -7.38 23.69 -17.31
N THR A 197 -7.13 24.79 -16.60
CA THR A 197 -8.07 25.93 -16.53
C THR A 197 -8.28 26.54 -17.91
N MET A 198 -7.21 26.74 -18.68
CA MET A 198 -7.31 27.25 -20.05
C MET A 198 -8.09 26.29 -20.96
N LYS A 199 -7.83 24.97 -20.90
CA LYS A 199 -8.61 23.97 -21.65
C LYS A 199 -10.10 24.06 -21.35
N ARG A 200 -10.45 24.16 -20.06
CA ARG A 200 -11.83 24.29 -19.60
C ARG A 200 -12.50 25.57 -20.13
N VAL A 201 -11.81 26.70 -20.03
CA VAL A 201 -12.32 27.99 -20.53
C VAL A 201 -12.50 27.98 -22.05
N LEU A 202 -11.59 27.33 -22.77
CA LEU A 202 -11.63 27.21 -24.23
C LEU A 202 -12.58 26.12 -24.73
N GLY A 203 -13.19 25.34 -23.84
CA GLY A 203 -14.12 24.26 -24.20
C GLY A 203 -13.47 23.07 -24.89
N THR A 204 -12.15 22.93 -24.80
CA THR A 204 -11.38 21.80 -25.35
C THR A 204 -11.20 20.67 -24.33
N ASP A 205 -12.03 20.66 -23.28
CA ASP A 205 -12.05 19.64 -22.25
C ASP A 205 -12.69 18.35 -22.80
N ILE A 206 -11.93 17.63 -23.62
CA ILE A 206 -12.25 16.28 -24.03
C ILE A 206 -11.95 15.41 -22.82
N GLY A 207 -12.96 15.13 -22.01
CA GLY A 207 -12.82 14.28 -20.84
C GLY A 207 -12.18 12.95 -21.23
N SER A 208 -10.98 12.68 -20.75
CA SER A 208 -10.27 11.40 -20.93
C SER A 208 -10.80 10.29 -20.02
N ARG A 209 -11.93 10.53 -19.36
CA ARG A 209 -12.56 9.58 -18.43
C ARG A 209 -13.28 8.50 -19.23
N HIS A 210 -12.62 7.37 -19.37
CA HIS A 210 -13.33 6.15 -19.72
C HIS A 210 -14.22 5.75 -18.54
N ALA A 211 -15.49 5.44 -18.83
CA ALA A 211 -16.36 4.84 -17.82
C ALA A 211 -15.71 3.55 -17.31
N PRO A 212 -15.79 3.26 -16.00
CA PRO A 212 -15.23 2.03 -15.46
C PRO A 212 -15.85 0.82 -16.20
N PRO A 213 -15.06 -0.20 -16.52
CA PRO A 213 -15.56 -1.36 -17.23
C PRO A 213 -16.63 -2.09 -16.40
N ASP A 214 -17.72 -2.50 -17.05
CA ASP A 214 -18.73 -3.36 -16.42
C ASP A 214 -18.24 -4.80 -16.36
N LEU A 215 -17.83 -5.23 -15.16
CA LEU A 215 -17.31 -6.57 -14.89
C LEU A 215 -18.41 -7.61 -14.62
N SER A 216 -19.69 -7.24 -14.68
CA SER A 216 -20.80 -8.11 -14.27
C SER A 216 -20.84 -9.43 -15.05
N ARG A 217 -20.60 -9.36 -16.37
CA ARG A 217 -20.55 -10.55 -17.23
C ARG A 217 -19.35 -11.43 -16.89
N ASP A 218 -18.17 -10.84 -16.73
CA ASP A 218 -16.94 -11.58 -16.46
C ASP A 218 -17.01 -12.28 -15.11
N ILE A 219 -17.53 -11.61 -14.08
CA ILE A 219 -17.74 -12.20 -12.76
C ILE A 219 -18.67 -13.40 -12.86
N ARG A 220 -19.78 -13.30 -13.59
CA ARG A 220 -20.73 -14.39 -13.76
C ARG A 220 -20.09 -15.59 -14.45
N VAL A 221 -19.44 -15.38 -15.60
CA VAL A 221 -18.78 -16.43 -16.38
C VAL A 221 -17.69 -17.13 -15.56
N LEU A 222 -16.89 -16.36 -14.82
CA LEU A 222 -15.86 -16.92 -13.94
C LEU A 222 -16.48 -17.74 -12.80
N MET A 223 -17.57 -17.28 -12.18
CA MET A 223 -18.26 -18.04 -11.13
C MET A 223 -18.86 -19.35 -11.66
N GLU A 224 -19.41 -19.34 -12.88
CA GLU A 224 -19.91 -20.54 -13.56
C GLU A 224 -18.77 -21.53 -13.84
N SER A 225 -17.64 -21.05 -14.37
CA SER A 225 -16.44 -21.86 -14.62
C SER A 225 -15.87 -22.48 -13.33
N LEU A 226 -15.76 -21.70 -12.24
CA LEU A 226 -15.31 -22.19 -10.93
C LEU A 226 -16.20 -23.30 -10.38
N LYS A 227 -17.52 -23.17 -10.59
CA LYS A 227 -18.51 -24.16 -10.17
C LYS A 227 -18.45 -25.43 -11.02
N GLU A 228 -18.38 -25.28 -12.34
CA GLU A 228 -18.30 -26.39 -13.29
C GLU A 228 -17.09 -27.28 -13.00
N HIS A 229 -15.94 -26.66 -12.75
CA HIS A 229 -14.69 -27.36 -12.46
C HIS A 229 -14.51 -27.66 -10.96
N LYS A 230 -15.51 -27.36 -10.12
CA LYS A 230 -15.50 -27.64 -8.66
C LYS A 230 -14.20 -27.20 -7.98
N VAL A 231 -13.72 -26.00 -8.31
CA VAL A 231 -12.39 -25.51 -7.92
C VAL A 231 -12.26 -25.35 -6.41
N TYR A 232 -13.35 -25.02 -5.73
CA TYR A 232 -13.43 -24.85 -4.27
C TYR A 232 -14.18 -25.99 -3.57
N GLU A 233 -14.31 -27.14 -4.23
CA GLU A 233 -14.83 -28.37 -3.62
C GLU A 233 -13.72 -29.43 -3.68
N VAL A 234 -13.59 -30.22 -2.61
CA VAL A 234 -12.54 -31.23 -2.49
C VAL A 234 -12.88 -32.46 -3.34
N GLU A 235 -11.98 -32.83 -4.24
CA GLU A 235 -12.00 -34.06 -5.02
C GLU A 235 -10.68 -34.81 -4.81
N MET A 236 -10.74 -35.94 -4.10
CA MET A 236 -9.55 -36.71 -3.71
C MET A 236 -8.81 -37.28 -4.93
N GLY A 237 -7.49 -37.10 -4.94
CA GLY A 237 -6.60 -37.58 -5.99
C GLY A 237 -6.56 -36.67 -7.23
N ARG A 238 -7.27 -35.53 -7.22
CA ARG A 238 -7.33 -34.62 -8.36
C ARG A 238 -5.99 -33.92 -8.60
N LYS A 239 -5.54 -33.96 -9.85
CA LYS A 239 -4.37 -33.25 -10.38
C LYS A 239 -4.79 -32.35 -11.55
N VAL A 240 -3.93 -31.41 -11.92
CA VAL A 240 -4.11 -30.52 -13.08
C VAL A 240 -3.65 -31.28 -14.33
N ASP A 241 -2.42 -31.78 -14.29
CA ASP A 241 -1.85 -32.74 -15.23
C ASP A 241 -1.07 -33.82 -14.46
N ASP A 242 -0.75 -34.94 -15.11
CA ASP A 242 -0.03 -36.06 -14.50
C ASP A 242 1.42 -35.70 -14.13
N ASP A 243 2.04 -34.83 -14.94
CA ASP A 243 3.42 -34.34 -14.77
C ASP A 243 3.52 -33.07 -13.92
N ASP A 244 2.38 -32.45 -13.56
CA ASP A 244 2.35 -31.20 -12.82
C ASP A 244 2.69 -31.39 -11.34
N ILE A 245 3.53 -30.48 -10.83
CA ILE A 245 3.89 -30.40 -9.41
C ILE A 245 2.96 -29.41 -8.72
N PRO A 246 2.50 -29.68 -7.48
CA PRO A 246 1.71 -28.73 -6.71
C PRO A 246 2.41 -27.37 -6.57
N VAL A 247 1.63 -26.29 -6.67
CA VAL A 247 2.18 -24.92 -6.57
C VAL A 247 2.84 -24.73 -5.21
N VAL A 248 4.05 -24.19 -5.18
CA VAL A 248 4.76 -23.92 -3.93
C VAL A 248 4.00 -22.88 -3.10
N ASP A 249 3.83 -23.12 -1.80
CA ASP A 249 3.41 -22.06 -0.90
C ASP A 249 4.60 -21.14 -0.65
N VAL A 250 4.71 -20.08 -1.45
CA VAL A 250 5.86 -19.17 -1.46
C VAL A 250 6.06 -18.44 -0.13
N ILE A 251 5.00 -18.25 0.67
CA ILE A 251 5.12 -17.61 1.99
C ILE A 251 5.73 -18.61 2.97
N ALA A 252 5.20 -19.82 3.04
CA ALA A 252 5.72 -20.87 3.92
C ALA A 252 7.15 -21.26 3.55
N GLU A 253 7.42 -21.49 2.25
CA GLU A 253 8.75 -21.79 1.73
C GLU A 253 9.73 -20.66 2.01
N GLY A 254 9.31 -19.40 1.80
CA GLY A 254 10.13 -18.24 2.10
C GLY A 254 10.48 -18.10 3.58
N MET A 255 9.51 -18.35 4.46
CA MET A 255 9.72 -18.37 5.90
C MET A 255 10.70 -19.47 6.31
N CYS A 256 10.49 -20.71 5.85
CA CYS A 256 11.39 -21.84 6.08
C CYS A 256 12.80 -21.53 5.56
N SER A 257 12.91 -21.01 4.33
CA SER A 257 14.18 -20.62 3.71
C SER A 257 14.91 -19.55 4.53
N LEU A 258 14.23 -18.49 5.00
CA LEU A 258 14.87 -17.47 5.82
C LEU A 258 15.39 -18.02 7.15
N LEU A 259 14.65 -18.94 7.78
CA LEU A 259 14.99 -19.48 9.09
C LEU A 259 16.06 -20.59 9.04
N THR A 260 16.05 -21.42 7.99
CA THR A 260 16.93 -22.60 7.88
C THR A 260 18.18 -22.35 7.05
N SER A 261 18.15 -21.39 6.12
CA SER A 261 19.31 -21.06 5.30
C SER A 261 20.24 -20.03 5.97
N SER A 262 21.38 -19.77 5.34
CA SER A 262 22.30 -18.71 5.78
C SER A 262 21.78 -17.29 5.56
N ALA A 263 20.60 -17.10 4.94
CA ALA A 263 20.10 -15.79 4.51
C ALA A 263 20.08 -14.73 5.63
N LEU A 264 19.53 -15.07 6.80
CA LEU A 264 19.51 -14.15 7.95
C LEU A 264 20.91 -13.92 8.52
N SER A 265 21.75 -14.96 8.57
CA SER A 265 23.16 -14.82 8.96
C SER A 265 23.90 -13.87 8.02
N ASP A 266 23.69 -13.99 6.71
CA ASP A 266 24.38 -13.20 5.70
C ASP A 266 23.86 -11.75 5.71
N PHE A 267 22.56 -11.55 5.92
CA PHE A 267 21.98 -10.23 6.19
C PHE A 267 22.63 -9.57 7.42
N ASN A 268 22.74 -10.30 8.55
CA ASN A 268 23.35 -9.78 9.77
C ASN A 268 24.84 -9.43 9.56
N LYS A 269 25.60 -10.29 8.85
CA LYS A 269 27.01 -10.00 8.51
C LYS A 269 27.13 -8.75 7.64
N ALA A 270 26.27 -8.59 6.64
CA ALA A 270 26.24 -7.41 5.78
C ALA A 270 25.95 -6.15 6.61
N PHE A 271 25.01 -6.23 7.54
CA PHE A 271 24.66 -5.11 8.44
C PHE A 271 25.83 -4.72 9.36
N VAL A 272 26.48 -5.69 10.00
CA VAL A 272 27.68 -5.44 10.82
C VAL A 272 28.78 -4.78 9.99
N SER A 273 29.04 -5.29 8.78
CA SER A 273 30.03 -4.69 7.89
C SER A 273 29.69 -3.24 7.51
N MET A 274 28.41 -2.92 7.29
CA MET A 274 27.98 -1.54 7.04
C MET A 274 28.21 -0.63 8.26
N GLN A 275 27.95 -1.12 9.47
CA GLN A 275 28.22 -0.37 10.70
C GLN A 275 29.71 -0.09 10.89
N GLU A 276 30.57 -1.07 10.61
CA GLU A 276 32.03 -0.91 10.65
C GLU A 276 32.51 0.11 9.63
N ARG A 277 32.03 0.01 8.37
CA ARG A 277 32.37 0.96 7.31
C ARG A 277 31.99 2.39 7.66
N ARG A 278 30.83 2.60 8.29
CA ARG A 278 30.39 3.94 8.75
C ARG A 278 31.33 4.54 9.79
N ARG A 279 32.03 3.72 10.58
CA ARG A 279 33.00 4.16 11.59
C ARG A 279 34.40 4.39 11.03
N MET A 280 34.68 3.97 9.79
CA MET A 280 35.97 4.19 9.17
C MET A 280 36.13 5.66 8.75
N ARG A 281 37.29 6.24 9.04
CA ARG A 281 37.66 7.58 8.57
C ARG A 281 37.94 7.52 7.06
N PRO A 282 37.30 8.35 6.22
CA PRO A 282 37.62 8.42 4.80
C PRO A 282 39.11 8.73 4.58
N VAL A 283 39.75 8.00 3.67
CA VAL A 283 41.19 8.15 3.36
C VAL A 283 41.49 9.48 2.66
N CYS A 284 40.51 10.07 1.98
CA CYS A 284 40.60 11.36 1.32
C CYS A 284 39.55 12.32 1.92
N GLY A 285 39.97 13.52 2.36
CA GLY A 285 39.09 14.53 2.97
C GLY A 285 39.39 14.85 4.43
N GLY A 286 40.67 14.87 4.82
CA GLY A 286 41.10 15.31 6.15
C GLY A 286 40.66 16.75 6.45
N ASP A 287 40.03 16.91 7.61
CA ASP A 287 39.86 18.11 8.43
C ASP A 287 39.13 19.32 7.82
N LYS A 288 37.81 19.35 8.02
CA LYS A 288 37.16 20.56 8.54
C LYS A 288 36.61 20.24 9.93
N THR A 289 37.36 20.62 10.94
CA THR A 289 36.92 20.69 12.34
C THR A 289 35.72 21.63 12.45
N GLY A 290 34.53 21.07 12.69
CA GLY A 290 33.45 21.74 13.42
C GLY A 290 33.52 21.32 14.89
N PRO A 291 33.15 22.18 15.86
CA PRO A 291 33.37 21.89 17.26
C PRO A 291 32.46 20.73 17.73
N ASP A 292 33.08 19.77 18.42
CA ASP A 292 32.51 18.70 19.24
C ASP A 292 31.04 18.35 19.02
N SER A 293 30.78 17.36 18.17
CA SER A 293 29.65 16.45 18.42
C SER A 293 30.14 15.32 19.32
N SER A 294 29.91 15.46 20.63
CA SER A 294 30.07 14.37 21.58
C SER A 294 29.34 13.10 21.09
N PRO A 295 29.80 11.88 21.44
CA PRO A 295 29.08 10.67 21.06
C PRO A 295 27.70 10.71 21.73
N LEU A 296 26.63 10.60 20.94
CA LEU A 296 25.30 10.30 21.46
C LEU A 296 25.39 8.91 22.11
N GLU A 297 25.54 8.87 23.44
CA GLU A 297 25.32 7.67 24.23
C GLU A 297 23.91 7.15 23.93
N GLY A 298 23.82 5.87 23.57
CA GLY A 298 22.54 5.20 23.41
C GLY A 298 21.79 5.13 24.75
N PRO A 299 20.47 4.93 24.76
CA PRO A 299 19.73 4.83 26.00
C PRO A 299 20.21 3.60 26.77
N LEU A 300 20.81 3.83 27.95
CA LEU A 300 21.06 2.79 28.94
C LEU A 300 19.71 2.23 29.40
N HIS A 301 19.45 0.98 29.04
CA HIS A 301 18.41 0.18 29.66
C HIS A 301 18.93 -0.26 31.03
N GLU A 302 18.53 0.43 32.10
CA GLU A 302 18.71 -0.09 33.45
C GLU A 302 17.50 -0.95 33.82
N GLY A 303 17.81 -2.22 34.12
CA GLY A 303 16.88 -3.18 34.67
C GLY A 303 16.57 -2.89 36.15
N THR A 304 15.33 -3.19 36.48
CA THR A 304 14.70 -3.33 37.80
C THR A 304 15.63 -3.75 38.95
N SER A 305 15.53 -3.05 40.10
CA SER A 305 15.54 -3.71 41.41
C SER A 305 14.71 -2.92 42.44
N LEU A 306 13.99 -3.65 43.28
CA LEU A 306 13.15 -3.19 44.39
C LEU A 306 14.02 -2.72 45.58
N ASP A 307 13.57 -1.70 46.33
CA ASP A 307 13.10 -1.86 47.73
C ASP A 307 12.87 -0.54 48.50
N VAL A 308 11.70 -0.48 49.15
CA VAL A 308 11.38 -0.08 50.55
C VAL A 308 11.67 1.34 51.10
N HIS A 309 10.55 2.00 51.44
CA HIS A 309 10.25 2.96 52.54
C HIS A 309 11.29 3.99 53.03
N THR A 310 10.92 5.28 53.05
CA THR A 310 10.32 5.98 54.22
C THR A 310 10.06 7.48 53.92
N ASN A 311 8.91 7.97 54.40
CA ASN A 311 8.58 9.40 54.58
C ASN A 311 9.46 9.98 55.72
N PRO A 312 9.68 11.32 55.86
CA PRO A 312 8.57 12.21 56.22
C PRO A 312 8.67 13.72 55.86
N SER A 313 7.53 14.39 56.09
CA SER A 313 7.35 15.77 56.59
C SER A 313 7.43 17.00 55.64
N ASN A 314 6.24 17.48 55.31
CA ASN A 314 5.82 18.90 55.17
C ASN A 314 6.13 19.71 56.47
N PRO A 315 6.06 21.07 56.57
CA PRO A 315 4.92 21.89 56.07
C PRO A 315 5.17 23.39 55.72
N ARG A 316 4.20 24.01 55.02
CA ARG A 316 3.49 25.30 55.31
C ARG A 316 2.88 25.86 54.00
N SER A 317 1.54 25.80 53.80
CA SER A 317 0.50 26.79 54.17
C SER A 317 0.79 28.20 53.61
N SER A 318 -0.08 28.90 52.87
CA SER A 318 -1.53 29.08 53.06
C SER A 318 -2.16 29.87 51.88
N ASN A 319 -3.37 29.46 51.46
CA ASN A 319 -4.65 30.21 51.23
C ASN A 319 -4.61 31.64 50.64
N CYS A 320 -5.60 32.19 49.92
CA CYS A 320 -6.88 31.80 49.28
C CYS A 320 -7.36 33.06 48.52
N ASP A 321 -8.26 32.87 47.54
CA ASP A 321 -9.09 33.79 46.71
C ASP A 321 -9.83 34.93 47.49
N PRO A 322 -10.64 35.88 46.90
CA PRO A 322 -11.42 35.82 45.63
C PRO A 322 -11.72 37.12 44.84
N GLU A 323 -12.48 36.96 43.73
CA GLU A 323 -13.16 37.96 42.87
C GLU A 323 -14.14 38.92 43.60
N PRO A 324 -14.66 39.95 42.89
CA PRO A 324 -16.12 39.96 42.69
C PRO A 324 -16.67 40.46 41.32
N SER A 325 -17.91 40.01 41.08
CA SER A 325 -18.98 40.31 40.10
C SER A 325 -19.30 41.78 39.73
N ASN A 326 -19.85 42.06 38.52
CA ASN A 326 -21.31 42.18 38.24
C ASN A 326 -21.71 42.78 36.85
N ALA A 327 -22.75 42.15 36.26
CA ALA A 327 -23.96 42.69 35.58
C ALA A 327 -23.99 43.33 34.15
N ASN A 328 -24.80 42.66 33.30
CA ASN A 328 -25.87 43.12 32.40
C ASN A 328 -25.59 43.90 31.10
N THR A 329 -25.86 43.26 29.93
CA THR A 329 -26.96 43.64 29.00
C THR A 329 -27.20 42.55 27.92
N SER A 330 -28.44 42.34 27.50
CA SER A 330 -28.91 41.46 26.40
C SER A 330 -29.81 42.30 25.44
N PRO A 331 -30.45 41.75 24.38
CA PRO A 331 -29.92 41.18 23.12
C PRO A 331 -30.59 41.83 21.86
N ILE A 332 -29.93 41.84 20.68
CA ILE A 332 -30.53 42.28 19.38
C ILE A 332 -29.85 41.49 18.22
N PRO A 333 -30.50 41.18 17.08
CA PRO A 333 -31.25 39.96 16.81
C PRO A 333 -30.59 39.05 15.73
N ASP A 334 -31.03 37.80 15.74
CA ASP A 334 -30.71 36.75 14.78
C ASP A 334 -31.33 37.05 13.40
N VAL A 335 -30.48 37.26 12.39
CA VAL A 335 -30.85 37.22 10.96
C VAL A 335 -29.91 36.24 10.29
N ARG A 336 -30.31 34.98 10.26
CA ARG A 336 -29.79 33.96 9.34
C ARG A 336 -30.23 34.28 7.92
N PRO A 337 -29.30 34.42 6.96
CA PRO A 337 -29.58 34.10 5.57
C PRO A 337 -29.42 32.58 5.40
N GLU A 338 -30.42 31.93 4.80
CA GLU A 338 -30.31 30.54 4.36
C GLU A 338 -29.12 30.36 3.41
N PRO A 339 -28.31 29.29 3.55
CA PRO A 339 -27.33 28.98 2.52
C PRO A 339 -28.06 28.37 1.33
N SER A 340 -28.32 29.21 0.32
CA SER A 340 -28.57 28.77 -1.05
C SER A 340 -27.46 27.80 -1.48
N GLN A 341 -27.84 26.65 -2.02
CA GLN A 341 -26.95 25.65 -2.60
C GLN A 341 -26.12 26.27 -3.74
N ALA A 342 -24.96 26.81 -3.39
CA ALA A 342 -23.90 27.11 -4.35
C ALA A 342 -23.05 25.85 -4.48
N GLN A 343 -23.20 25.15 -5.61
CA GLN A 343 -22.24 24.15 -6.06
C GLN A 343 -20.85 24.80 -6.08
N GLN A 344 -19.96 24.33 -5.20
CA GLN A 344 -18.53 24.64 -5.33
C GLN A 344 -18.03 23.99 -6.63
N PRO A 345 -17.24 24.69 -7.46
CA PRO A 345 -16.71 24.12 -8.68
C PRO A 345 -15.71 23.03 -8.30
N ASP A 346 -15.90 21.82 -8.83
CA ASP A 346 -14.96 20.70 -8.69
C ASP A 346 -13.56 21.14 -9.18
N SER A 347 -12.67 21.45 -8.25
CA SER A 347 -11.24 21.55 -8.52
C SER A 347 -10.71 20.13 -8.72
N GLU A 348 -10.31 19.79 -9.93
CA GLU A 348 -9.65 18.52 -10.23
C GLU A 348 -8.20 18.58 -9.77
N THR A 349 -8.01 18.45 -8.45
CA THR A 349 -6.74 18.07 -7.84
C THR A 349 -6.39 16.64 -8.28
N LEU A 350 -5.10 16.41 -8.56
CA LEU A 350 -4.46 15.14 -8.97
C LEU A 350 -5.27 13.88 -8.63
N SER A 351 -6.18 13.49 -9.52
CA SER A 351 -6.96 12.26 -9.38
C SER A 351 -6.07 11.04 -9.59
N PRO A 352 -6.18 9.97 -8.79
CA PRO A 352 -5.45 8.72 -9.00
C PRO A 352 -5.61 8.17 -10.42
N ASP A 353 -6.74 8.43 -11.06
CA ASP A 353 -7.04 7.92 -12.41
C ASP A 353 -6.36 8.72 -13.53
N ASN A 354 -5.81 9.91 -13.23
CA ASN A 354 -4.89 10.64 -14.11
C ASN A 354 -3.42 10.23 -13.87
N MET A 355 -3.18 9.36 -12.89
CA MET A 355 -1.87 8.78 -12.54
C MET A 355 -1.88 7.31 -12.95
N ILE A 356 -1.99 7.07 -14.26
CA ILE A 356 -1.85 5.73 -14.85
C ILE A 356 -0.37 5.35 -14.81
N ALA A 357 -0.05 4.11 -14.43
CA ALA A 357 1.27 3.54 -14.67
C ALA A 357 1.49 3.51 -16.19
N LEU A 358 2.33 4.42 -16.69
CA LEU A 358 2.58 4.56 -18.12
C LEU A 358 3.36 3.33 -18.61
N ASP A 359 2.68 2.47 -19.37
CA ASP A 359 3.35 1.42 -20.12
C ASP A 359 4.09 2.09 -21.29
N TYR A 360 5.42 1.96 -21.27
CA TYR A 360 6.33 2.81 -22.06
C TYR A 360 6.22 2.60 -23.58
N GLU A 361 5.53 1.54 -24.02
CA GLU A 361 5.44 1.15 -25.44
C GLU A 361 4.26 1.80 -26.19
N GLU A 362 3.17 2.21 -25.51
CA GLU A 362 1.97 2.74 -26.20
C GLU A 362 2.11 4.21 -26.63
N VAL A 363 3.06 4.95 -26.05
CA VAL A 363 3.24 6.40 -26.26
C VAL A 363 4.18 6.73 -27.43
N VAL A 364 4.95 5.76 -27.92
CA VAL A 364 5.86 5.98 -29.06
C VAL A 364 5.07 6.23 -30.37
N ASN A 365 3.92 5.59 -30.53
CA ASN A 365 3.11 5.72 -31.76
C ASN A 365 2.34 7.05 -31.89
N ASN A 366 2.11 7.77 -30.80
CA ASN A 366 1.38 9.06 -30.85
C ASN A 366 2.29 10.27 -31.06
N GLY A 367 3.61 10.06 -31.19
CA GLY A 367 4.60 11.11 -31.39
C GLY A 367 5.05 11.32 -32.84
N GLU A 368 4.60 10.49 -33.79
CA GLU A 368 5.07 10.53 -35.19
C GLU A 368 4.18 11.36 -36.13
N ASP A 369 2.96 11.74 -35.73
CA ASP A 369 1.98 12.40 -36.62
C ASP A 369 1.96 13.94 -36.59
N ILE A 370 3.01 14.60 -36.09
CA ILE A 370 3.08 16.07 -36.09
C ILE A 370 4.44 16.52 -36.62
N CYS A 371 4.71 16.33 -37.92
CA CYS A 371 5.71 17.08 -38.69
C CYS A 371 5.65 16.68 -40.17
N GLU A 372 4.61 17.07 -40.90
CA GLU A 372 4.67 17.19 -42.37
C GLU A 372 3.50 18.05 -42.83
N GLU A 373 3.72 19.36 -43.03
CA GLU A 373 3.09 20.16 -44.10
C GLU A 373 3.68 21.58 -44.16
N ASP A 374 4.13 21.92 -45.38
CA ASP A 374 4.23 23.23 -46.03
C ASP A 374 5.43 24.18 -45.79
N GLU A 375 6.47 24.00 -46.62
CA GLU A 375 7.18 25.11 -47.26
C GLU A 375 7.16 24.95 -48.79
N SER A 376 6.32 25.74 -49.46
CA SER A 376 6.44 26.08 -50.88
C SER A 376 5.96 27.52 -51.11
N ASP A 377 6.90 28.47 -51.06
CA ASP A 377 7.23 29.42 -52.14
C ASP A 377 8.24 30.49 -51.68
#